data_AF-A0A925NS33-F1
#
_entry.id   AF-A0A925NS33-F1
#
_cell.length_a   1.000
_cell.length_b   1.000
_cell.length_c   1.000
_cell.angle_alpha   90.00
_cell.angle_beta   90.00
_cell.angle_gamma   90.00
#
_symmetry.space_group_name_H-M   'P 1'
#
loop_
_entity.id
_entity.type
_entity.pdbx_description
1 polymer ?
#
loop_
_entity_poly.entity_id
_entity_poly.type
_entity_poly.pdbx_seq_one_letter_code
_entity_poly.pdbx_strand_id
1 'polypeptide(L)' 'RQPFDLRERAGIRVCEAMAKRGVLTRPIGNVIVLMPPYCTTPAQVRKIVAVLRKSVAEVLGG' A
#
# COMPACT_ATOMS: atom_id res chain seq x y z
N ARG A 1 -1.78 -19.43 4.53
CA ARG A 1 -1.41 -18.44 3.48
C ARG A 1 -1.84 -19.02 2.14
N GLN A 2 -2.92 -18.51 1.54
CA GLN A 2 -3.24 -18.79 0.13
C GLN A 2 -2.74 -17.62 -0.73
N PRO A 3 -2.22 -17.86 -1.93
CA PRO A 3 -1.91 -16.81 -2.88
C PRO A 3 -3.19 -16.06 -3.27
N PHE A 4 -3.13 -14.73 -3.39
CA PHE A 4 -4.22 -13.96 -4.00
C PHE A 4 -4.35 -14.33 -5.47
N ASP A 5 -5.58 -14.50 -5.96
CA ASP A 5 -5.82 -14.64 -7.39
C ASP A 5 -5.40 -13.33 -8.08
N LEU A 6 -4.59 -13.44 -9.14
CA LEU A 6 -4.16 -12.30 -9.95
C LEU A 6 -5.35 -11.49 -10.51
N ARG A 7 -6.51 -12.13 -10.69
CA ARG A 7 -7.75 -11.48 -11.12
C ARG A 7 -8.27 -10.45 -10.11
N GLU A 8 -8.00 -10.64 -8.82
CA GLU A 8 -8.45 -9.74 -7.76
C GLU A 8 -7.67 -8.42 -7.75
N ARG A 9 -6.51 -8.38 -8.42
CA ARG A 9 -5.64 -7.19 -8.54
C ARG A 9 -5.44 -6.48 -7.18
N ALA A 10 -5.30 -7.26 -6.12
CA ALA A 10 -5.30 -6.78 -4.74
C ALA A 10 -4.25 -5.68 -4.53
N GLY A 11 -3.04 -5.88 -5.07
CA GLY A 11 -1.99 -4.87 -4.99
C GLY A 11 -2.35 -3.53 -5.65
N ILE A 12 -3.02 -3.56 -6.80
CA ILE A 12 -3.49 -2.35 -7.50
C ILE A 12 -4.53 -1.62 -6.66
N ARG A 13 -5.55 -2.34 -6.16
CA ARG A 13 -6.60 -1.78 -5.32
C ARG A 13 -6.05 -1.14 -4.05
N VAL A 14 -5.07 -1.77 -3.40
CA VAL A 14 -4.38 -1.20 -2.23
C VAL A 14 -3.63 0.08 -2.61
N CYS A 15 -2.87 0.08 -3.70
CA CYS A 15 -2.17 1.27 -4.17
C CYS A 15 -3.12 2.43 -4.52
N GLU A 16 -4.27 2.14 -5.15
CA GLU A 16 -5.31 3.15 -5.40
C GLU A 16 -5.89 3.73 -4.10
N ALA A 17 -6.16 2.88 -3.11
CA ALA A 17 -6.61 3.32 -1.79
C ALA A 17 -5.55 4.16 -1.05
N MET A 18 -4.26 3.85 -1.22
CA MET A 18 -3.15 4.66 -0.70
C MET A 18 -3.06 6.02 -1.42
N ALA A 19 -3.25 6.05 -2.74
CA ALA A 19 -3.20 7.26 -3.54
C ALA A 19 -4.29 8.26 -3.11
N LYS A 20 -5.52 7.78 -2.83
CA LYS A 20 -6.61 8.59 -2.24
C LYS A 20 -6.26 9.25 -0.90
N ARG A 21 -5.22 8.74 -0.21
CA ARG A 21 -4.72 9.24 1.08
C ARG A 21 -3.40 10.01 0.96
N GLY A 22 -2.99 10.32 -0.26
CA GLY A 22 -1.79 11.11 -0.54
C GLY A 22 -0.47 10.35 -0.39
N VAL A 23 -0.48 9.02 -0.52
CA VAL A 23 0.74 8.20 -0.58
C VAL A 23 0.74 7.41 -1.89
N LEU A 24 1.71 7.70 -2.75
CA LEU A 24 1.86 7.05 -4.04
C LEU A 24 2.93 5.96 -3.95
N THR A 25 2.60 4.78 -4.46
CA THR A 25 3.56 3.71 -4.72
C THR A 25 3.00 2.78 -5.79
N ARG A 26 3.84 1.89 -6.32
CA ARG A 26 3.47 0.92 -7.37
C ARG A 26 3.57 -0.50 -6.82
N PRO A 27 2.56 -1.36 -7.08
CA PRO A 27 2.63 -2.75 -6.69
C PRO A 27 3.46 -3.57 -7.69
N ILE A 28 4.00 -4.70 -7.24
CA ILE A 28 4.55 -5.77 -8.07
C ILE A 28 3.69 -7.01 -7.81
N GLY A 29 2.69 -7.24 -8.67
CA GLY A 29 1.63 -8.21 -8.39
C GLY A 29 0.88 -7.85 -7.10
N ASN A 30 1.03 -8.67 -6.07
CA ASN A 30 0.42 -8.47 -4.75
C ASN A 30 1.40 -7.96 -3.69
N VAL A 31 2.61 -7.56 -4.09
CA VAL A 31 3.63 -6.99 -3.21
C VAL A 31 3.58 -5.46 -3.31
N ILE A 32 3.40 -4.79 -2.18
CA ILE A 32 3.47 -3.32 -2.10
C ILE A 32 4.89 -2.90 -1.73
N VAL A 33 5.56 -2.17 -2.61
CA VAL A 33 6.92 -1.66 -2.35
C VAL A 33 6.83 -0.34 -1.60
N LEU A 34 7.61 -0.18 -0.54
CA LEU A 34 7.82 1.12 0.12
C LEU A 34 9.28 1.54 -0.11
N MET A 35 9.47 2.54 -0.97
CA MET A 35 10.79 3.11 -1.27
C MET A 35 10.70 4.63 -1.14
N PRO A 36 10.72 5.17 0.08
CA PRO A 36 10.69 6.61 0.28
C PRO A 36 12.05 7.26 -0.10
N PRO A 37 12.08 8.55 -0.48
CA PRO A 37 13.33 9.28 -0.68
C PRO A 37 14.23 9.28 0.56
N TYR A 38 15.55 9.40 0.39
CA TYR A 38 16.50 9.42 1.52
C TYR A 38 16.25 10.55 2.54
N CYS A 39 15.68 11.68 2.11
CA CYS A 39 15.33 12.80 2.98
C CYS A 39 14.02 12.59 3.77
N THR A 40 13.39 11.41 3.68
CA THR A 40 12.11 11.14 4.34
C THR A 40 12.27 11.09 5.84
N THR A 41 11.53 11.94 6.54
CA THR A 41 11.54 12.03 8.01
C THR A 41 10.84 10.84 8.66
N PRO A 42 11.15 10.52 9.93
CA PRO A 42 10.43 9.50 10.69
C PRO A 42 8.92 9.71 10.74
N ALA A 43 8.46 10.98 10.77
CA ALA A 43 7.04 11.31 10.74
C ALA A 43 6.38 10.96 9.40
N GLN A 44 7.05 11.22 8.29
CA GLN A 44 6.58 10.82 6.96
C GLN A 44 6.58 9.30 6.79
N VAL A 45 7.59 8.58 7.29
CA VAL A 45 7.59 7.11 7.29
C VAL A 45 6.39 6.56 8.07
N ARG A 46 6.11 7.09 9.27
CA ARG A 46 4.92 6.72 10.05
C ARG A 46 3.63 6.95 9.28
N LYS A 47 3.52 8.08 8.57
CA LYS A 47 2.36 8.37 7.70
C LYS A 47 2.22 7.33 6.58
N ILE A 48 3.29 7.01 5.87
CA ILE A 48 3.30 6.03 4.78
C ILE A 48 2.81 4.67 5.28
N VAL A 49 3.37 4.18 6.39
CA VAL A 49 3.00 2.87 6.96
C VAL A 49 1.56 2.88 7.51
N ALA A 50 1.13 3.98 8.14
CA ALA A 50 -0.24 4.10 8.63
C ALA A 50 -1.26 4.10 7.49
N VAL A 51 -0.95 4.78 6.37
CA VAL A 51 -1.79 4.77 5.16
C VAL A 51 -1.83 3.38 4.55
N LEU A 52 -0.69 2.69 4.41
CA LEU A 52 -0.63 1.31 3.93
C LEU A 52 -1.55 0.40 4.76
N ARG A 53 -1.44 0.44 6.09
CA ARG A 53 -2.28 -0.38 6.99
C ARG A 53 -3.77 -0.12 6.77
N LYS A 54 -4.17 1.15 6.68
CA LYS A 54 -5.57 1.53 6.45
C LYS A 54 -6.07 1.05 5.08
N SER A 55 -5.26 1.21 4.04
CA SER A 55 -5.61 0.78 2.68
C SER A 55 -5.72 -0.74 2.55
N VAL A 56 -4.84 -1.50 3.22
CA VAL A 56 -4.94 -2.97 3.25
C VAL A 56 -6.22 -3.41 3.96
N ALA A 57 -6.53 -2.85 5.13
CA ALA A 57 -7.74 -3.18 5.87
C ALA A 57 -9.02 -2.85 5.09
N GLU A 58 -9.06 -1.71 4.39
CA GLU A 58 -10.18 -1.32 3.51
C GLU A 58 -10.38 -2.32 2.37
N VAL A 59 -9.30 -2.73 1.69
CA VAL A 59 -9.38 -3.51 0.45
C VAL A 59 -9.61 -5.00 0.71
N LEU A 60 -9.01 -5.54 1.77
CA LEU A 60 -9.01 -6.96 2.08
C LEU A 60 -9.95 -7.35 3.23
N GLY A 61 -10.64 -6.40 3.86
CA GLY A 61 -11.61 -6.68 4.92
C GLY A 61 -10.95 -7.19 6.19
N GLY A 62 -10.03 -6.39 6.75
CA GLY A 62 -9.30 -6.71 7.98
C GLY A 62 -10.18 -6.82 9.22
#